data_AF-A0A2U1LUZ1-F1
#
_entry.id   AF-A0A2U1LUZ1-F1
#
_cell.length_a   1.000
_cell.length_b   1.000
_cell.length_c   1.000
_cell.angle_alpha   90.00
_cell.angle_beta   90.00
_cell.angle_gamma   90.00
#
_symmetry.space_group_name_H-M   'P 1'
#
loop_
_entity.id
_entity.type
_entity.pdbx_description
1 polymer ?
#
loop_
_entity_poly.entity_id
_entity_poly.type
_entity_poly.pdbx_seq_one_letter_code
_entity_poly.pdbx_strand_id
1 'polypeptide(L)'
;MVRCWCGKQAITRTSWTLANPGHWFYCCPDEGSSCRWIGWYDPQMCAHSRMIIPGVLRGRNELEEILEVAIALTYDGRVLCFVEM
;
A
#
# COMPACT_ATOMS: atom_id res chain seq x y z
N MET A 1 11.51 17.53 10.29
CA MET A 1 11.16 18.59 9.32
C MET A 1 11.43 18.08 7.93
N VAL A 2 10.44 18.03 7.04
CA VAL A 2 10.63 17.55 5.66
C VAL A 2 11.10 18.71 4.77
N ARG A 3 12.13 18.48 3.93
CA ARG A 3 12.72 19.50 3.04
C ARG A 3 12.58 19.08 1.57
N CYS A 4 12.32 20.05 0.69
CA CYS A 4 12.35 19.81 -0.75
C CYS A 4 13.80 19.84 -1.29
N TRP A 5 13.98 19.56 -2.59
CA TRP A 5 15.30 19.61 -3.24
C TRP A 5 15.95 20.99 -3.27
N CYS A 6 15.18 22.08 -3.13
CA CYS A 6 15.74 23.43 -2.94
C CYS A 6 16.32 23.66 -1.54
N GLY A 7 16.26 22.66 -0.64
CA GLY A 7 16.67 22.80 0.76
C GLY A 7 15.67 23.55 1.65
N LYS A 8 14.56 24.05 1.07
CA LYS A 8 13.50 24.76 1.80
C LYS A 8 12.60 23.78 2.56
N GLN A 9 11.96 24.25 3.61
CA GLN A 9 10.96 23.48 4.35
C GLN A 9 9.74 23.22 3.45
N ALA A 10 9.36 21.95 3.32
CA ALA A 10 8.20 21.55 2.53
C ALA A 10 6.89 21.95 3.22
N ILE A 11 5.86 22.20 2.42
CA ILE A 11 4.48 22.46 2.86
C ILE A 11 3.59 21.27 2.51
N THR A 12 2.51 21.06 3.26
CA THR A 12 1.52 20.01 2.99
C THR A 12 0.40 20.57 2.10
N ARG A 13 0.00 19.82 1.09
CA ARG A 13 -1.15 20.09 0.20
C ARG A 13 -2.01 18.85 0.05
N THR A 14 -3.28 19.04 -0.33
CA THR A 14 -4.21 17.95 -0.65
C THR A 14 -4.22 17.70 -2.15
N SER A 15 -4.12 16.44 -2.56
CA SER A 15 -4.33 16.03 -3.95
C SER A 15 -5.82 16.02 -4.27
N TRP A 16 -6.17 16.71 -5.35
CA TRP A 16 -7.51 16.76 -5.93
C TRP A 16 -7.62 15.95 -7.22
N THR A 17 -6.60 15.14 -7.51
CA THR A 17 -6.61 14.26 -8.69
C THR A 17 -7.56 13.09 -8.47
N LEU A 18 -8.19 12.59 -9.53
CA LEU A 18 -9.04 11.40 -9.47
C LEU A 18 -8.27 10.14 -9.04
N ALA A 19 -6.97 10.09 -9.30
CA ALA A 19 -6.12 8.97 -8.93
C ALA A 19 -5.79 8.94 -7.43
N ASN A 20 -5.69 10.10 -6.78
CA ASN A 20 -5.33 10.22 -5.36
C ASN A 20 -6.18 11.29 -4.65
N PRO A 21 -7.51 11.18 -4.64
CA PRO A 21 -8.37 12.22 -4.08
C PRO A 21 -8.21 12.29 -2.56
N GLY A 22 -8.04 13.49 -2.02
CA GLY A 22 -8.00 13.72 -0.57
C GLY A 22 -6.69 13.30 0.12
N HIS A 23 -5.73 12.73 -0.60
CA HIS A 23 -4.42 12.39 -0.03
C HIS A 23 -3.57 13.64 0.20
N TRP A 24 -2.90 13.71 1.35
CA TRP A 24 -1.96 14.78 1.65
C TRP A 24 -0.57 14.44 1.13
N PHE A 25 0.13 15.45 0.61
CA PHE A 25 1.50 15.33 0.16
C PHE A 25 2.29 16.60 0.51
N TYR A 26 3.57 16.42 0.73
CA TYR A 26 4.56 17.47 0.85
C TYR A 26 5.03 17.95 -0.53
N CYS A 27 5.17 19.26 -0.70
CA CYS A 27 5.74 19.86 -1.91
C CYS A 27 6.65 21.06 -1.60
N CYS A 28 7.32 21.56 -2.64
CA CYS A 28 8.05 22.82 -2.58
C CYS A 28 7.09 23.97 -2.19
N PRO A 29 7.51 24.89 -1.29
CA PRO A 29 6.68 26.05 -0.92
C PRO A 29 6.53 27.08 -2.05
N ASP A 30 7.50 27.17 -2.96
CA ASP A 30 7.48 28.17 -4.02
C ASP A 30 6.56 27.72 -5.17
N GLU A 31 5.50 28.47 -5.40
CA GLU A 31 4.59 28.23 -6.52
C GLU A 31 5.27 28.53 -7.86
N GLY A 32 5.07 27.65 -8.86
CA GLY A 32 5.73 27.78 -10.16
C GLY A 32 7.21 27.38 -10.18
N SER A 33 7.75 26.86 -9.07
CA SER A 33 9.11 26.34 -9.03
C SER A 33 9.33 25.18 -10.01
N SER A 34 10.53 25.10 -10.59
CA SER A 34 10.98 23.92 -11.32
C SER A 34 11.29 22.72 -10.42
N CYS A 35 11.24 22.90 -9.10
CA CYS A 35 11.41 21.83 -8.11
C CYS A 35 10.20 20.90 -8.10
N ARG A 36 10.35 19.73 -8.75
CA ARG A 36 9.31 18.69 -8.85
C ARG A 36 9.30 17.69 -7.69
N TRP A 37 9.95 18.03 -6.57
CA TRP A 37 9.96 17.16 -5.40
C TRP A 37 8.56 17.04 -4.80
N ILE A 38 8.13 15.79 -4.60
CA ILE A 38 6.87 15.41 -3.94
C ILE A 38 7.22 14.32 -2.92
N GLY A 39 6.72 14.47 -1.70
CA GLY A 39 6.76 13.41 -0.68
C GLY A 39 5.35 13.12 -0.19
N TRP A 40 4.96 11.85 -0.04
CA TRP A 40 3.63 11.55 0.47
C TRP A 40 3.57 11.80 1.98
N TYR A 41 2.48 12.43 2.44
CA TYR A 41 2.21 12.59 3.86
C TYR A 41 1.43 11.36 4.32
N ASP A 42 2.07 10.50 5.10
CA ASP A 42 1.37 9.42 5.79
C ASP A 42 1.01 9.91 7.21
N PRO A 43 -0.28 10.17 7.52
CA PRO A 43 -0.67 10.48 8.88
C PRO A 43 -0.28 9.33 9.80
N GLN A 44 0.03 9.64 11.06
CA GLN A 44 0.16 8.60 12.07
C GLN A 44 -1.14 7.77 12.08
N MET A 45 -1.02 6.50 11.69
CA MET A 45 -2.15 5.59 11.65
C MET A 45 -2.83 5.57 13.02
N CYS A 46 -4.17 5.59 13.03
CA CYS A 46 -4.90 5.52 14.29
C CYS A 46 -4.54 4.21 15.03
N ALA A 47 -4.59 4.24 16.36
CA ALA A 47 -4.19 3.10 17.18
C ALA A 47 -4.96 1.82 16.81
N HIS A 48 -6.24 1.97 16.46
CA HIS A 48 -7.08 0.86 16.01
C HIS A 48 -6.57 0.23 14.70
N SER A 49 -6.30 1.04 13.67
CA SER A 49 -5.76 0.55 12.40
C SER A 49 -4.42 -0.16 12.57
N ARG A 50 -3.55 0.34 13.45
CA ARG A 50 -2.26 -0.30 13.77
C ARG A 50 -2.41 -1.69 14.39
N MET A 51 -3.51 -1.95 15.10
CA MET A 51 -3.79 -3.27 15.66
C MET A 51 -4.45 -4.22 14.64
N ILE A 52 -5.41 -3.71 13.86
CA ILE A 52 -6.21 -4.53 12.95
C ILE A 52 -5.46 -4.93 11.68
N ILE A 53 -4.78 -3.97 11.04
CA ILE A 53 -4.16 -4.19 9.71
C ILE A 53 -3.14 -5.34 9.73
N PRO A 54 -2.23 -5.45 10.73
CA PRO A 54 -1.31 -6.59 10.78
C PRO A 54 -2.02 -7.94 10.90
N GLY A 55 -3.14 -8.00 11.63
CA GLY A 55 -3.94 -9.22 11.76
C GLY A 55 -4.58 -9.64 10.44
N VAL A 56 -5.20 -8.69 9.74
CA VAL A 56 -5.82 -8.94 8.42
C VAL A 56 -4.77 -9.36 7.38
N LEU A 57 -3.61 -8.70 7.37
CA LEU A 57 -2.53 -9.05 6.45
C LEU A 57 -1.98 -10.46 6.69
N ARG A 58 -1.77 -10.87 7.95
CA ARG A 58 -1.35 -12.25 8.27
C ARG A 58 -2.38 -13.26 7.78
N GLY A 59 -3.66 -13.05 8.12
CA GLY A 59 -4.71 -13.97 7.70
C GLY A 59 -4.84 -14.09 6.18
N ARG A 60 -4.71 -12.98 5.44
CA ARG A 60 -4.72 -13.03 3.97
C ARG A 60 -3.51 -13.80 3.43
N ASN A 61 -2.31 -13.52 3.93
CA ASN A 61 -1.10 -14.19 3.45
C ASN A 61 -1.11 -15.70 3.76
N GLU A 62 -1.62 -16.10 4.93
CA GLU A 62 -1.82 -17.52 5.29
C GLU A 62 -2.78 -18.21 4.32
N LEU A 63 -3.88 -17.54 3.94
CA LEU A 63 -4.84 -18.06 2.96
C LEU A 63 -4.25 -18.15 1.55
N GLU A 64 -3.45 -17.16 1.14
CA GLU A 64 -2.73 -17.17 -0.14
C GLU A 64 -1.75 -18.35 -0.21
N GLU A 65 -0.99 -18.61 0.86
CA GLU A 65 -0.07 -19.74 0.94
C GLU A 65 -0.80 -21.09 0.88
N ILE A 66 -1.90 -21.26 1.62
CA ILE A 66 -2.73 -22.47 1.56
C ILE A 66 -3.27 -22.69 0.15
N LEU A 67 -3.74 -21.61 -0.49
CA LEU A 67 -4.26 -21.67 -1.85
C LEU A 67 -3.17 -22.09 -2.85
N GLU A 68 -1.97 -21.52 -2.75
CA GLU A 68 -0.84 -21.89 -3.60
C GLU A 68 -0.47 -23.38 -3.45
N VAL A 69 -0.43 -23.90 -2.21
CA VAL A 69 -0.17 -25.32 -1.94
C VAL A 69 -1.30 -26.20 -2.49
N ALA A 70 -2.57 -25.83 -2.26
CA ALA A 70 -3.71 -26.58 -2.75
C ALA A 70 -3.71 -26.67 -4.28
N ILE A 71 -3.44 -25.55 -4.95
CA ILE A 71 -3.28 -25.48 -6.39
C ILE A 71 -2.13 -26.38 -6.86
N ALA A 72 -0.97 -26.31 -6.23
CA ALA A 72 0.17 -27.17 -6.56
C ALA A 72 -0.17 -28.67 -6.42
N LEU A 73 -0.89 -29.06 -5.38
CA LEU A 73 -1.32 -30.45 -5.18
C LEU A 73 -2.34 -30.91 -6.23
N THR A 74 -3.21 -30.01 -6.71
CA THR A 74 -4.13 -30.32 -7.81
C THR A 74 -3.41 -30.50 -9.15
N TYR A 75 -2.35 -29.73 -9.42
CA TYR A 75 -1.55 -29.85 -10.64
C TYR A 75 -0.53 -31.00 -10.60
N ASP A 76 -0.05 -31.41 -9.42
CA ASP A 76 0.87 -32.55 -9.22
C ASP A 76 0.15 -33.93 -9.27
N GLY A 77 -1.08 -33.98 -9.79
CA GLY A 77 -1.79 -35.23 -10.10
C GLY A 77 -2.25 -36.08 -8.90
N ARG A 78 -2.07 -35.63 -7.65
CA ARG A 78 -2.49 -36.38 -6.45
C ARG A 78 -3.99 -36.36 -6.16
N VAL A 79 -4.78 -35.61 -6.94
CA VAL A 79 -6.24 -35.55 -6.82
C VAL A 79 -6.92 -35.91 -8.15
N LEU A 80 -6.41 -36.93 -8.86
CA LEU A 80 -7.10 -37.55 -10.00
C LEU A 80 -7.95 -38.78 -9.60
N CYS A 81 -8.22 -39.02 -8.31
CA CYS A 81 -8.87 -40.26 -7.85
C CYS A 81 -10.21 -40.10 -7.12
N PHE A 82 -10.93 -38.96 -7.22
CA PHE A 82 -12.22 -38.80 -6.52
C PHE A 82 -13.41 -38.34 -7.36
N VAL A 83 -13.30 -38.32 -8.69
CA VAL A 83 -14.48 -38.13 -9.55
C VAL A 83 -14.47 -39.10 -10.73
N GLU A 84 -14.28 -40.40 -10.47
CA GLU A 84 -14.80 -41.47 -11.33
C GLU A 84 -15.20 -42.69 -10.46
N MET A 85 -16.45 -42.69 -10.01
CA MET A 85 -17.23 -43.90 -9.67
C MET A 85 -18.63 -43.73 -10.23
#